data_AF-A0A6N4AMH1-F1
#
_entry.id   AF-A0A6N4AMH1-F1
#
_cell.length_a   1.000
_cell.length_b   1.000
_cell.length_c   1.000
_cell.angle_alpha   90.00
_cell.angle_beta   90.00
_cell.angle_gamma   90.00
#
_symmetry.space_group_name_H-M   'P 1'
#
loop_
_entity.id
_entity.type
_entity.pdbx_description
1 polymer ?
#
loop_
_entity_poly.entity_id
_entity_poly.type
_entity_poly.pdbx_seq_one_letter_code
_entity_poly.pdbx_strand_id
1 'polypeptide(L)' 'MDIKTWMNDAVIKINSLDDGTEFVLRDLFDVEKWEKLSPVDRRNFGKYFKNDVLEGCVTNTVYIDKPTNGSAKYRKVNN' A
#
# COMPACT_ATOMS: atom_id res chain seq x y z
N MET A 1 12.44 10.00 -1.43
CA MET A 1 12.00 8.64 -1.83
C MET A 1 11.78 8.63 -3.34
N ASP A 2 12.18 7.57 -4.05
CA ASP A 2 11.69 7.32 -5.41
C ASP A 2 10.33 6.62 -5.33
N ILE A 3 9.26 7.37 -5.58
CA ILE A 3 7.89 6.87 -5.41
C ILE A 3 7.55 5.76 -6.42
N LYS A 4 8.15 5.77 -7.62
CA LYS A 4 7.88 4.78 -8.65
C LYS A 4 8.44 3.42 -8.26
N THR A 5 9.66 3.38 -7.74
CA THR A 5 10.25 2.14 -7.21
C THR A 5 9.40 1.56 -6.08
N TRP A 6 8.96 2.40 -5.14
CA TRP A 6 8.14 1.95 -4.02
C TRP A 6 6.76 1.44 -4.45
N MET A 7 6.14 2.07 -5.45
CA MET A 7 4.88 1.57 -6.04
C MET A 7 5.07 0.21 -6.71
N ASN A 8 6.13 0.06 -7.52
CA ASN A 8 6.43 -1.22 -8.16
C ASN A 8 6.65 -2.33 -7.13
N ASP A 9 7.42 -2.06 -6.07
CA ASP A 9 7.65 -3.01 -4.98
C ASP A 9 6.34 -3.39 -4.28
N ALA A 10 5.47 -2.42 -4.00
CA ALA A 10 4.15 -2.67 -3.41
C ALA A 10 3.30 -3.58 -4.31
N VAL A 11 3.21 -3.28 -5.61
CA VAL A 11 2.43 -4.07 -6.58
C VAL A 11 2.99 -5.50 -6.69
N ILE A 12 4.31 -5.67 -6.76
CA ILE A 12 4.96 -6.99 -6.76
C ILE A 12 4.55 -7.78 -5.51
N LYS A 13 4.57 -7.14 -4.34
CA LYS A 13 4.20 -7.81 -3.09
C LYS A 13 2.72 -8.17 -3.05
N ILE A 14 1.83 -7.28 -3.48
CA ILE A 14 0.38 -7.52 -3.57
C ILE A 14 0.07 -8.71 -4.48
N ASN A 15 0.78 -8.84 -5.61
CA ASN A 15 0.61 -9.97 -6.53
C ASN A 15 0.95 -11.33 -5.91
N SER A 16 1.72 -11.35 -4.82
CA SER A 16 2.05 -12.56 -4.07
C SER A 16 1.11 -12.85 -2.89
N LEU A 17 0.15 -11.98 -2.61
CA LEU A 17 -0.85 -12.18 -1.56
C LEU A 17 -1.99 -13.06 -2.08
N ASP A 18 -2.52 -13.91 -1.20
CA ASP A 18 -3.74 -14.68 -1.48
C ASP A 18 -4.96 -13.76 -1.61
N ASP A 19 -5.92 -14.16 -2.43
CA ASP A 19 -7.14 -13.39 -2.61
C ASP A 19 -7.95 -13.27 -1.31
N GLY A 20 -8.50 -12.08 -1.09
CA GLY A 20 -9.20 -11.76 0.15
C GLY A 20 -8.29 -11.33 1.29
N THR A 21 -6.96 -11.41 1.14
CA THR A 21 -6.02 -10.94 2.16
C THR A 21 -6.22 -9.45 2.43
N GLU A 22 -6.42 -9.11 3.70
CA GLU A 22 -6.43 -7.73 4.17
C GLU A 22 -5.03 -7.30 4.59
N PHE A 23 -4.67 -6.06 4.25
CA PHE A 23 -3.36 -5.51 4.57
C PHE A 23 -3.41 -3.99 4.76
N VAL A 24 -2.39 -3.45 5.44
CA VAL A 24 -2.04 -2.04 5.36
C VAL A 24 -0.77 -1.86 4.53
N LEU A 25 -0.56 -0.66 3.98
CA LEU A 25 0.58 -0.41 3.08
C LEU A 25 1.95 -0.81 3.67
N ARG A 26 2.13 -0.66 4.98
CA ARG A 26 3.36 -1.05 5.68
C ARG A 26 3.66 -2.54 5.56
N ASP A 27 2.62 -3.39 5.54
CA ASP A 27 2.76 -4.85 5.54
C ASP A 27 3.39 -5.36 4.24
N LEU A 28 3.41 -4.52 3.19
CA LEU A 28 4.01 -4.83 1.91
C LEU A 28 5.55 -4.68 1.89
N PHE A 29 6.15 -4.22 2.99
CA PHE A 29 7.58 -3.93 3.06
C PHE A 29 8.22 -4.53 4.31
N ASP A 30 9.49 -4.89 4.18
CA ASP A 30 10.30 -5.25 5.35
C ASP A 30 10.36 -4.09 6.34
N VAL A 31 10.28 -4.40 7.63
CA VAL A 31 10.27 -3.40 8.71
C VAL A 31 11.50 -2.49 8.62
N GLU A 32 12.68 -3.04 8.39
CA GLU A 32 13.92 -2.24 8.28
C GLU A 32 13.90 -1.27 7.09
N LYS A 33 13.31 -1.68 5.95
CA LYS A 33 13.18 -0.84 4.77
C LYS A 33 12.16 0.27 5.01
N TRP A 34 11.02 -0.07 5.58
CA TRP A 34 9.97 0.89 5.94
C TRP A 34 10.47 1.92 6.97
N GLU A 35 11.22 1.47 7.97
CA GLU A 35 11.70 2.34 9.04
C GLU A 35 12.76 3.35 8.59
N LYS A 36 13.45 3.10 7.47
CA LYS A 36 14.38 4.08 6.85
C LYS A 36 13.67 5.29 6.25
N LEU A 37 12.37 5.20 5.96
CA LEU A 37 11.62 6.35 5.48
C LEU A 37 11.36 7.36 6.60
N SER A 38 11.46 8.65 6.29
CA SER A 38 11.02 9.68 7.21
C SER A 38 9.49 9.59 7.44
N PRO A 39 8.97 10.07 8.58
CA PRO A 39 7.52 10.12 8.80
C PRO A 39 6.76 10.90 7.71
N VAL A 40 7.40 11.92 7.12
CA VAL A 40 6.81 12.69 6.01
C VAL A 40 6.71 11.83 4.75
N ASP A 41 7.77 11.12 4.38
CA ASP A 41 7.78 10.23 3.23
C ASP A 41 6.74 9.12 3.36
N ARG A 42 6.62 8.48 4.53
CA ARG A 42 5.61 7.44 4.79
C ARG A 42 4.19 7.97 4.59
N ARG A 43 3.90 9.18 5.07
CA ARG A 43 2.58 9.83 4.90
C ARG A 43 2.31 10.16 3.43
N ASN A 44 3.29 10.74 2.74
CA ASN A 44 3.17 11.09 1.33
C ASN A 44 2.95 9.85 0.47
N PHE A 45 3.72 8.79 0.71
CA PHE A 45 3.57 7.52 0.01
C PHE A 45 2.21 6.87 0.29
N GLY A 46 1.77 6.86 1.56
CA GLY A 46 0.43 6.38 1.91
C GLY A 46 -0.70 7.13 1.21
N LYS A 47 -0.57 8.45 1.05
CA LYS A 47 -1.54 9.26 0.28
C LYS A 47 -1.51 8.91 -1.20
N TYR A 48 -0.32 8.80 -1.77
CA TYR A 48 -0.13 8.47 -3.18
C TYR A 48 -0.70 7.09 -3.52
N PHE A 49 -0.28 6.05 -2.79
CA PHE A 49 -0.77 4.68 -2.97
C PHE A 49 -2.30 4.60 -2.85
N LYS A 50 -2.89 5.30 -1.86
CA LYS A 50 -4.35 5.34 -1.71
C LYS A 50 -5.03 5.93 -2.95
N ASN A 51 -4.50 7.02 -3.49
CA ASN A 51 -5.07 7.65 -4.69
C ASN A 51 -4.98 6.71 -5.89
N ASP A 52 -3.83 6.10 -6.15
CA ASP A 52 -3.66 5.13 -7.25
C ASP A 52 -4.60 3.92 -7.12
N VAL A 53 -4.87 3.44 -5.91
CA VAL A 53 -5.89 2.39 -5.66
C VAL A 53 -7.29 2.90 -6.01
N LEU A 54 -7.65 4.10 -5.53
CA LEU A 54 -8.99 4.68 -5.78
C LEU A 54 -9.23 5.06 -7.25
N GLU A 55 -8.18 5.42 -7.97
CA GLU A 55 -8.20 5.71 -9.41
C GLU A 55 -8.17 4.43 -10.27
N GLY A 56 -8.02 3.26 -9.65
CA GLY A 56 -7.99 1.97 -10.35
C GLY A 56 -6.66 1.66 -11.03
N CYS A 57 -5.59 2.39 -10.72
CA CYS A 57 -4.24 2.10 -11.21
C CYS A 57 -3.65 0.85 -10.57
N VAL A 58 -4.02 0.54 -9.32
CA VAL A 58 -3.72 -0.73 -8.65
C VAL A 58 -4.95 -1.63 -8.72
N THR A 59 -5.14 -2.24 -9.89
CA THR A 59 -6.38 -2.93 -10.29
C THR A 59 -6.79 -4.09 -9.38
N ASN A 60 -5.82 -4.81 -8.81
CA ASN A 60 -6.06 -5.98 -7.99
C ASN A 60 -6.16 -5.70 -6.47
N THR A 61 -6.46 -4.45 -6.10
CA THR A 61 -6.57 -3.99 -4.72
C THR A 61 -7.79 -3.11 -4.56
N VAL A 62 -8.54 -3.31 -3.48
CA VAL A 62 -9.64 -2.41 -3.10
C VAL A 62 -9.34 -1.73 -1.77
N TYR A 63 -9.69 -0.44 -1.67
CA TYR A 63 -9.68 0.29 -0.41
C TYR A 63 -10.91 -0.11 0.43
N ILE A 64 -10.70 -0.45 1.70
CA ILE A 64 -11.78 -0.79 2.64
C ILE A 64 -12.18 0.46 3.43
N ASP A 65 -11.30 0.87 4.34
CA ASP A 65 -11.54 1.98 5.25
C ASP A 65 -10.22 2.54 5.80
N LYS A 66 -10.33 3.58 6.61
CA LYS A 66 -9.23 4.12 7.40
C LYS A 66 -9.78 4.56 8.75
N PRO A 67 -9.43 3.89 9.85
CA PRO A 67 -9.82 4.33 11.19
C PRO A 67 -9.16 5.66 11.55
N THR A 68 -9.80 6.45 12.41
CA THR A 68 -9.37 7.81 12.81
C THR A 68 -7.90 7.87 13.25
N ASN A 69 -7.43 6.85 13.98
CA ASN A 69 -6.06 6.77 14.50
C ASN A 69 -5.27 5.59 13.91
N GLY A 70 -5.47 5.27 12.63
CA GLY A 70 -4.73 4.16 12.01
C GLY A 70 -4.42 4.32 10.53
N SER A 71 -3.84 3.25 10.00
CA SER A 71 -3.48 3.12 8.59
C SER A 71 -4.72 2.78 7.76
N ALA A 72 -4.71 3.20 6.49
CA ALA A 72 -5.71 2.75 5.53
C ALA A 72 -5.59 1.23 5.33
N LYS A 73 -6.74 0.55 5.32
CA LYS A 73 -6.85 -0.89 5.07
C LYS A 73 -7.26 -1.15 3.63
N TYR A 74 -6.70 -2.22 3.09
CA TYR A 74 -6.93 -2.67 1.72
C TYR A 74 -7.19 -4.16 1.71
N ARG A 75 -7.82 -4.63 0.64
CA ARG A 75 -8.00 -6.07 0.38
C ARG A 75 -7.47 -6.41 -0.99
N LYS A 76 -6.71 -7.50 -1.07
CA LYS A 76 -6.32 -8.14 -2.33
C LYS A 76 -7.58 -8.73 -2.97
N VAL A 77 -7.83 -8.38 -4.23
CA VAL A 77 -8.91 -8.96 -5.03
C VAL A 77 -8.35 -9.59 -6.29
N ASN A 78 -9.07 -10.57 -6.83
CA ASN A 78 -8.79 -11.04 -8.17
C ASN A 78 -9.12 -9.96 -9.18
N ASN A 79 -8.25 -9.83 -10.18
CA ASN A 79 -8.55 -9.13 -11.42
C ASN A 79 -9.23 -10.07 -12.40
#